data_AF-M0HGC7-F1
#
_entry.id   AF-M0HGC7-F1
#
_cell.length_a   1.000
_cell.length_b   1.000
_cell.length_c   1.000
_cell.angle_alpha   90.00
_cell.angle_beta   90.00
_cell.angle_gamma   90.00
#
_symmetry.space_group_name_H-M   'P 1'
#
loop_
_entity.id
_entity.type
_entity.pdbx_description
1 polymer ?
#
loop_
_entity_poly.entity_id
_entity_poly.type
_entity_poly.pdbx_seq_one_letter_code
_entity_poly.pdbx_strand_id
1 'polypeptide(L)'
;MYYPESVVDAAYIEVQAYTDGTFHITYVESRHGDRWLCRWDRHDSPDYSRDHFHEPPAARHSDGVNRDYPLHLGDVLADVVVPWVNRRVGVVWDNYEG
;
A
#
# COMPACT_ATOMS: atom_id res chain seq x y z
N MET A 1 0.19 1.00 -16.55
CA MET A 1 -1.13 0.34 -16.64
C MET A 1 -2.14 1.24 -15.95
N TYR A 2 -3.36 1.25 -16.46
CA TYR A 2 -4.51 1.98 -15.92
C TYR A 2 -5.50 0.97 -15.35
N TYR A 3 -6.37 1.39 -14.44
CA TYR A 3 -7.45 0.55 -13.92
C TYR A 3 -8.65 0.50 -14.89
N PRO A 4 -9.52 -0.52 -14.82
CA PRO A 4 -10.84 -0.43 -15.42
C PRO A 4 -11.64 0.65 -14.69
N GLU A 5 -11.94 1.76 -15.37
CA GLU A 5 -12.56 2.95 -14.78
C GLU A 5 -13.93 2.68 -14.13
N SER A 6 -14.66 1.68 -14.62
CA SER A 6 -15.94 1.24 -14.03
C SER A 6 -15.79 0.63 -12.63
N VAL A 7 -14.56 0.26 -12.24
CA VAL A 7 -14.25 -0.38 -10.95
C VAL A 7 -13.48 0.58 -10.04
N VAL A 8 -12.45 1.26 -10.56
CA VAL A 8 -11.59 2.20 -9.82
C VAL A 8 -11.55 3.51 -10.59
N ASP A 9 -12.09 4.57 -10.00
CA ASP A 9 -12.18 5.90 -10.62
C ASP A 9 -10.93 6.76 -10.34
N ALA A 10 -10.24 6.48 -9.23
CA ALA A 10 -8.94 7.08 -8.95
C ALA A 10 -8.06 6.12 -8.16
N ALA A 11 -6.76 6.17 -8.41
CA ALA A 11 -5.76 5.48 -7.60
C ALA A 11 -4.56 6.38 -7.37
N TYR A 12 -4.02 6.34 -6.17
CA TYR A 12 -2.88 7.17 -5.81
C TYR A 12 -2.08 6.56 -4.66
N ILE A 13 -0.83 7.02 -4.52
CA ILE A 13 0.05 6.69 -3.41
C ILE A 13 0.29 7.96 -2.61
N GLU A 14 0.00 7.92 -1.31
CA GLU A 14 0.38 8.95 -0.35
C GLU A 14 1.69 8.53 0.33
N VAL A 15 2.69 9.41 0.36
CA VAL A 15 3.97 9.18 1.04
C VAL A 15 4.15 10.23 2.12
N GLN A 16 4.20 9.80 3.37
CA GLN A 16 4.59 10.61 4.52
C GLN A 16 5.92 10.09 5.03
N ALA A 17 6.97 10.90 4.98
CA ALA A 17 8.32 10.53 5.41
C ALA A 17 8.91 11.58 6.33
N TYR A 18 9.64 11.13 7.34
CA TYR A 18 10.19 11.97 8.40
C TYR A 18 11.72 11.90 8.44
N THR A 19 12.34 12.89 9.09
CA THR A 19 13.80 13.04 9.13
C THR A 19 14.52 11.97 9.94
N ASP A 20 13.81 11.26 10.82
CA ASP A 20 14.32 10.13 11.59
C ASP A 20 14.27 8.79 10.82
N GLY A 21 13.83 8.83 9.56
CA GLY A 21 13.73 7.67 8.69
C GLY A 21 12.45 6.85 8.89
N THR A 22 11.50 7.32 9.70
CA THR A 22 10.14 6.78 9.75
C THR A 22 9.33 7.17 8.52
N PHE A 23 8.35 6.35 8.16
CA PHE A 23 7.41 6.67 7.08
C PHE A 23 6.07 5.95 7.22
N HIS A 24 5.07 6.50 6.54
CA HIS A 24 3.80 5.87 6.21
C HIS A 24 3.57 6.03 4.70
N ILE A 25 3.45 4.90 3.99
CA ILE A 25 3.11 4.89 2.57
C ILE A 25 1.74 4.24 2.44
N THR A 26 0.75 4.96 1.93
CA THR A 26 -0.61 4.43 1.75
C THR A 26 -0.91 4.34 0.26
N TYR A 27 -1.33 3.17 -0.20
CA TYR A 27 -1.92 3.03 -1.52
C TYR A 27 -3.44 3.02 -1.42
N VAL A 28 -4.11 3.85 -2.21
CA VAL A 28 -5.57 4.01 -2.18
C VAL A 28 -6.15 3.80 -3.57
N GLU A 29 -7.21 3.01 -3.63
CA GLU A 29 -8.17 2.91 -4.74
C GLU A 29 -9.47 3.57 -4.28
N SER A 30 -9.87 4.65 -4.96
CA SER A 30 -11.25 5.13 -4.95
C SER A 30 -12.05 4.24 -5.90
N ARG A 31 -13.21 3.78 -5.43
CA ARG A 31 -14.10 2.86 -6.14
C ARG A 31 -15.50 3.45 -6.17
N HIS A 32 -15.65 4.60 -6.82
CA HIS A 32 -16.94 5.30 -6.97
C HIS A 32 -17.65 5.60 -5.64
N GLY A 33 -16.88 6.05 -4.63
CA GLY A 33 -17.38 6.38 -3.29
C GLY A 33 -16.92 5.42 -2.20
N ASP A 34 -16.53 4.19 -2.56
CA ASP A 34 -15.86 3.27 -1.64
C ASP A 34 -14.35 3.45 -1.67
N ARG A 35 -13.69 3.07 -0.57
CA ARG A 35 -12.22 3.06 -0.46
C ARG A 35 -11.69 1.66 -0.23
N TRP A 36 -10.67 1.31 -1.00
CA TRP A 36 -9.85 0.14 -0.78
C TRP A 36 -8.41 0.60 -0.65
N LEU A 37 -7.73 0.23 0.43
CA LEU A 37 -6.39 0.73 0.71
C LEU A 37 -5.53 -0.26 1.49
N CYS A 38 -4.22 -0.13 1.33
CA CYS A 38 -3.21 -0.81 2.12
C CYS A 38 -2.11 0.19 2.53
N ARG A 39 -1.29 -0.17 3.54
CA ARG A 39 -0.28 0.75 4.08
C ARG A 39 1.02 0.06 4.46
N TRP A 40 2.15 0.65 4.09
CA TRP A 40 3.48 0.25 4.56
C TRP A 40 3.99 1.25 5.57
N ASP A 41 4.36 0.75 6.73
CA ASP A 41 4.74 1.55 7.88
C ASP A 41 6.16 1.22 8.35
N ARG A 42 6.90 2.27 8.69
CA ARG A 42 8.17 2.20 9.38
C ARG A 42 8.13 3.14 10.58
N HIS A 43 7.89 2.60 11.78
CA HIS A 43 7.90 3.33 13.05
C HIS A 43 7.99 2.34 14.21
N ASP A 44 8.39 2.83 15.39
CA ASP A 44 8.36 2.01 16.59
C ASP A 44 6.91 1.67 16.95
N SER A 45 6.60 0.37 17.03
CA SER A 45 5.26 -0.14 17.30
C SER A 45 5.27 -1.05 18.52
N PRO A 46 4.25 -0.99 19.40
CA PRO A 46 4.11 -1.93 20.50
C PRO A 46 3.67 -3.33 20.04
N ASP A 47 2.96 -3.40 18.90
CA ASP A 47 2.29 -4.62 18.43
C ASP A 47 3.00 -5.28 17.24
N TYR A 48 3.87 -4.54 16.54
CA TYR A 48 4.51 -4.97 15.31
C TYR A 48 6.01 -4.66 15.31
N SER A 49 6.77 -5.33 14.43
CA SER A 49 8.13 -4.91 14.13
C SER A 49 8.15 -3.49 13.56
N ARG A 50 9.31 -2.84 13.66
CA ARG A 50 9.53 -1.48 13.13
C ARG A 50 8.96 -1.30 11.73
N ASP A 51 9.21 -2.29 10.87
CA ASP A 51 8.64 -2.36 9.53
C ASP A 51 7.42 -3.30 9.56
N HIS A 52 6.27 -2.83 9.09
CA HIS A 52 5.06 -3.65 8.98
C HIS A 52 4.13 -3.18 7.86
N PHE A 53 3.31 -4.09 7.36
CA PHE A 53 2.34 -3.84 6.29
C PHE A 53 0.93 -4.06 6.82
N HIS A 54 0.06 -3.08 6.65
CA HIS A 54 -1.36 -3.21 6.91
C HIS A 54 -2.08 -3.64 5.64
N GLU A 55 -2.64 -4.85 5.68
CA GLU A 55 -3.28 -5.48 4.54
C GLU A 55 -4.58 -4.75 4.12
N PRO A 56 -4.93 -4.81 2.83
CA PRO A 56 -6.22 -4.34 2.36
C PRO A 56 -7.37 -5.21 2.90
N PRO A 57 -8.64 -4.73 2.84
CA PRO A 57 -9.12 -3.55 2.10
C PRO A 57 -9.08 -2.23 2.88
N ALA A 58 -8.79 -2.27 4.18
CA ALA A 58 -9.01 -1.12 5.05
C ALA A 58 -7.75 -0.66 5.80
N ALA A 59 -6.64 -1.39 5.72
CA ALA A 59 -5.42 -1.17 6.49
C ALA A 59 -5.68 -0.84 7.96
N ARG A 60 -6.57 -1.59 8.61
CA ARG A 60 -6.86 -1.41 10.03
C ARG A 60 -5.64 -1.78 10.84
N HIS A 61 -5.58 -1.32 12.08
CA HIS A 61 -4.52 -1.71 13.01
C HIS A 61 -4.37 -3.23 13.12
N SER A 62 -5.49 -3.97 13.17
CA SER A 62 -5.53 -5.44 13.22
C SER A 62 -5.05 -6.15 11.96
N ASP A 63 -4.93 -5.43 10.85
CA ASP A 63 -4.56 -5.98 9.54
C ASP A 63 -3.03 -5.94 9.34
N GLY A 64 -2.28 -5.58 10.39
CA GLY A 64 -0.84 -5.44 10.37
C GLY A 64 -0.11 -6.79 10.34
N VAL A 65 0.93 -6.87 9.50
CA VAL A 65 1.81 -8.02 9.38
C VAL A 65 3.25 -7.54 9.34
N ASN A 66 4.10 -8.15 10.19
CA ASN A 66 5.52 -7.85 10.24
C ASN A 66 6.22 -8.07 8.88
N ARG A 67 7.12 -7.14 8.54
CA ARG A 67 7.93 -7.15 7.32
C ARG A 67 9.32 -6.62 7.63
N ASP A 68 10.23 -6.80 6.68
CA ASP A 68 11.53 -6.12 6.67
C ASP A 68 11.63 -5.36 5.34
N TYR A 69 11.85 -4.05 5.40
CA TYR A 69 11.99 -3.22 4.21
C TYR A 69 13.44 -2.80 3.97
N PRO A 70 13.80 -2.48 2.72
CA PRO A 70 15.06 -1.81 2.42
C PRO A 70 15.31 -0.57 3.29
N LEU A 71 16.58 -0.20 3.48
CA LEU A 71 16.94 0.91 4.37
C LEU A 71 16.46 2.26 3.83
N HIS A 72 16.66 2.53 2.54
CA HIS A 72 16.36 3.83 1.96
C HIS A 72 14.92 3.87 1.42
N LEU A 73 14.22 4.98 1.64
CA LEU A 73 12.84 5.17 1.19
C LEU A 73 12.66 4.93 -0.32
N GLY A 74 13.65 5.34 -1.13
CA GLY A 74 13.63 5.10 -2.58
C GLY A 74 13.59 3.60 -2.92
N ASP A 75 14.38 2.79 -2.21
CA ASP A 75 14.42 1.33 -2.41
C ASP A 75 13.12 0.69 -1.92
N VAL A 76 12.52 1.18 -0.82
CA VAL A 76 11.18 0.73 -0.39
C VAL A 76 10.13 1.00 -1.47
N LEU A 77 10.14 2.20 -2.07
CA LEU A 77 9.22 2.53 -3.15
C LEU A 77 9.44 1.64 -4.38
N ALA A 78 10.69 1.47 -4.80
CA ALA A 78 11.06 0.73 -6.01
C ALA A 78 10.87 -0.79 -5.89
N ASP A 79 11.24 -1.37 -4.75
CA ASP A 79 11.33 -2.83 -4.59
C ASP A 79 10.13 -3.43 -3.85
N VAL A 80 9.41 -2.63 -3.06
CA VAL A 80 8.27 -3.10 -2.26
C VAL A 80 6.95 -2.54 -2.80
N VAL A 81 6.79 -1.22 -2.84
CA VAL A 81 5.51 -0.57 -3.12
C VAL A 81 5.12 -0.71 -4.57
N VAL A 82 5.97 -0.29 -5.52
CA VAL A 82 5.67 -0.34 -6.96
C VAL A 82 5.37 -1.77 -7.45
N PRO A 83 6.16 -2.81 -7.09
CA PRO A 83 5.86 -4.17 -7.51
C PRO A 83 4.56 -4.69 -6.92
N TRP A 84 4.23 -4.32 -5.69
CA TRP A 84 2.95 -4.70 -5.07
C TRP A 84 1.77 -4.04 -5.79
N VAL A 85 1.84 -2.73 -6.04
CA VAL A 85 0.78 -1.98 -6.75
C VAL A 85 0.59 -2.53 -8.17
N ASN A 86 1.68 -2.81 -8.90
CA ASN A 86 1.59 -3.41 -10.24
C ASN A 86 0.88 -4.77 -10.23
N ARG A 87 1.19 -5.65 -9.25
CA ARG A 87 0.47 -6.92 -9.10
C ARG A 87 -1.01 -6.70 -8.78
N ARG A 88 -1.31 -5.73 -7.91
CA ARG A 88 -2.69 -5.38 -7.54
C ARG A 88 -3.51 -4.91 -8.75
N VAL A 89 -2.95 -4.05 -9.59
CA VAL A 89 -3.59 -3.61 -10.84
C VAL A 89 -3.94 -4.82 -11.70
N GLY A 90 -3.02 -5.78 -11.86
CA GLY A 90 -3.26 -7.04 -12.58
C GLY A 90 -4.42 -7.83 -12.00
N VAL A 91 -4.44 -8.04 -10.68
CA VAL A 91 -5.56 -8.74 -9.99
C VAL A 91 -6.91 -8.06 -10.21
N VAL A 92 -6.95 -6.72 -10.30
CA VAL A 92 -8.22 -6.02 -10.60
C VAL A 92 -8.68 -6.26 -12.03
N TRP A 93 -7.76 -6.32 -13.00
CA TRP A 93 -8.10 -6.69 -14.38
C TRP A 93 -8.55 -8.14 -14.50
N ASP A 94 -7.83 -9.08 -13.90
CA ASP A 94 -8.19 -10.51 -13.95
C ASP A 94 -9.61 -10.74 -13.40
N ASN A 95 -9.97 -10.04 -12.32
CA ASN A 95 -11.33 -10.11 -11.74
C ASN A 95 -12.38 -9.34 -12.54
N TYR A 96 -12.00 -8.38 -13.38
CA TYR A 96 -12.93 -7.64 -14.24
C TYR A 96 -13.25 -8.42 -15.52
N GLU A 97 -12.29 -9.22 -16.01
CA GLU A 97 -12.43 -10.01 -17.23
C GLU A 97 -13.00 -11.41 -17.01
N GLY A 98 -12.95 -11.93 -15.78
CA GLY A 98 -13.51 -13.24 -15.38
C GLY A 98 -14.99 -13.19 -15.01
#